data_AF-A0A1B9G5G6-F1
#
_entry.id   AF-A0A1B9G5G6-F1
#
_cell.length_a   1.000
_cell.length_b   1.000
_cell.length_c   1.000
_cell.angle_alpha   90.00
_cell.angle_beta   90.00
_cell.angle_gamma   90.00
#
_symmetry.space_group_name_H-M   'P 1'
#
loop_
_entity.id
_entity.type
_entity.pdbx_description
1 polymer ?
#
loop_
_entity_poly.entity_id
_entity_poly.type
_entity_poly.pdbx_seq_one_letter_code
_entity_poly.pdbx_strand_id
1 'polypeptide(L)'
;MSQSPLTPDQIRPILSYLDLPLSDTLPSPPLTFLSQHLSNLPPSLLEHFAFLTPKQLTAIPTIKHRRLLYATSIPRPGILSVNEGRLRWPLLWERLGGDPFAAINENSNSAIEEEEWVSQGFMHDSQGGREKNQQVKKLGGFLRVLEEERESEGIRSAKRMERRLDVQGEEFDEDSDDEGEQQQLNGDGNGVGRVEVNEDQGEVERLFEKRLLEIFLDGMDTIDYTAIDFHEPPGGDPIAVRDAEDKYFDDEEPSRTPNGHDQGSTVGDSVSSRLEEIEAGDNKETQNGQGEYDY
;
A
#
# COMPACT_ATOMS: atom_id res chain seq x y z
N MET A 1 -25.11 21.35 4.88
CA MET A 1 -24.39 20.97 6.12
C MET A 1 -24.49 19.45 6.24
N SER A 2 -23.50 18.73 5.74
CA SER A 2 -23.44 17.27 5.80
C SER A 2 -23.19 16.86 7.24
N GLN A 3 -24.19 16.24 7.87
CA GLN A 3 -24.05 15.63 9.19
C GLN A 3 -22.97 14.54 9.08
N SER A 4 -21.98 14.58 9.97
CA SER A 4 -21.00 13.50 10.08
C SER A 4 -21.74 12.21 10.44
N PRO A 5 -21.41 11.06 9.82
CA PRO A 5 -22.04 9.78 10.18
C PRO A 5 -21.64 9.29 11.59
N LEU A 6 -20.73 9.99 12.26
CA LEU A 6 -20.33 9.69 13.63
C LEU A 6 -21.47 9.97 14.62
N THR A 7 -21.73 9.02 15.50
CA THR A 7 -22.71 9.19 16.57
C THR A 7 -22.12 10.06 17.70
N PRO A 8 -22.95 10.77 18.50
CA PRO A 8 -22.47 11.53 19.65
C PRO A 8 -21.66 10.68 20.63
N ASP A 9 -22.01 9.40 20.78
CA ASP A 9 -21.31 8.43 21.64
C ASP A 9 -19.89 8.11 21.13
N GLN A 10 -19.63 8.24 19.83
CA GLN A 10 -18.27 8.12 19.24
C GLN A 10 -17.50 9.44 19.32
N ILE A 11 -18.18 10.57 19.17
CA ILE A 11 -17.57 11.91 19.16
C ILE A 11 -17.06 12.30 20.54
N ARG A 12 -17.85 12.06 21.60
CA ARG A 12 -17.49 12.48 22.96
C ARG A 12 -16.18 11.86 23.47
N PRO A 13 -15.91 10.56 23.30
CA PRO A 13 -14.61 9.96 23.63
C PRO A 13 -13.44 10.60 22.86
N ILE A 14 -13.61 10.87 21.56
CA ILE A 14 -12.58 11.51 20.74
C ILE A 14 -12.24 12.91 21.27
N LEU A 15 -13.27 13.74 21.49
CA LEU A 15 -13.08 15.10 22.00
C LEU A 15 -12.52 15.10 23.42
N SER A 16 -12.99 14.18 24.27
CA SER A 16 -12.49 14.02 25.63
C SER A 16 -11.03 13.56 25.66
N TYR A 17 -10.60 12.71 24.73
CA TYR A 17 -9.21 12.26 24.65
C TYR A 17 -8.26 13.39 24.23
N LEU A 18 -8.72 14.27 23.34
CA LEU A 18 -7.94 15.40 22.82
C LEU A 18 -8.05 16.66 23.70
N ASP A 19 -8.68 16.57 24.87
CA ASP A 19 -8.99 17.72 25.76
C ASP A 19 -9.71 18.88 25.05
N LEU A 20 -10.54 18.55 24.05
CA LEU A 20 -11.35 19.52 23.30
C LEU A 20 -12.73 19.74 23.97
N PRO A 21 -13.38 20.90 23.74
CA PRO A 21 -14.71 21.15 24.27
C PRO A 21 -15.72 20.07 23.87
N LEU A 22 -16.35 19.46 24.87
CA LEU A 22 -17.38 18.42 24.68
C LEU A 22 -18.54 18.97 23.85
N SER A 23 -18.83 18.29 22.76
CA SER A 23 -19.91 18.60 21.81
C SER A 23 -20.45 17.30 21.24
N ASP A 24 -21.68 17.35 20.72
CA ASP A 24 -22.29 16.23 19.98
C ASP A 24 -21.86 16.22 18.51
N THR A 25 -21.00 17.16 18.10
CA THR A 25 -20.49 17.31 16.73
C THR A 25 -18.99 17.61 16.74
N LEU A 26 -18.27 17.15 15.71
CA LEU A 26 -16.86 17.49 15.54
C LEU A 26 -16.70 18.98 15.20
N PRO A 27 -15.61 19.63 15.65
CA PRO A 27 -15.35 21.05 15.39
C PRO A 27 -15.02 21.35 13.91
N SER A 28 -14.57 20.35 13.16
CA SER A 28 -14.26 20.44 11.73
C SER A 28 -14.74 19.18 11.00
N PRO A 29 -14.84 19.21 9.66
CA PRO A 29 -15.23 18.03 8.87
C PRO A 29 -14.32 16.83 9.16
N PRO A 30 -14.83 15.58 9.14
CA PRO A 30 -14.09 14.42 9.62
C PRO A 30 -12.71 14.22 9.00
N LEU A 31 -12.57 14.43 7.68
CA LEU A 31 -11.28 14.29 7.01
C LEU A 31 -10.26 15.34 7.46
N THR A 32 -10.70 16.60 7.59
CA THR A 32 -9.86 17.70 8.07
C THR A 32 -9.49 17.51 9.54
N PHE A 33 -10.46 17.12 10.37
CA PHE A 33 -10.25 16.79 11.77
C PHE A 33 -9.21 15.69 11.92
N LEU A 34 -9.37 14.60 11.16
CA LEU A 34 -8.45 13.49 11.16
C LEU A 34 -7.04 13.93 10.72
N SER A 35 -6.92 14.71 9.65
CA SER A 35 -5.60 15.21 9.20
C SER A 35 -4.83 16.01 10.27
N GLN A 36 -5.54 16.67 11.19
CA GLN A 36 -4.94 17.48 12.25
C GLN A 36 -4.60 16.67 13.52
N HIS A 37 -5.34 15.59 13.77
CA HIS A 37 -5.29 14.87 15.05
C HIS A 37 -4.92 13.39 14.91
N LEU A 38 -4.60 12.89 13.71
CA LEU A 38 -4.32 11.48 13.45
C LEU A 38 -3.14 10.94 14.29
N SER A 39 -2.08 11.72 14.48
CA SER A 39 -0.93 11.33 15.32
C SER A 39 -1.24 11.31 16.81
N ASN A 40 -2.30 12.01 17.22
CA ASN A 40 -2.64 12.19 18.64
C ASN A 40 -3.70 11.19 19.10
N LEU A 41 -4.40 10.52 18.18
CA LEU A 41 -5.47 9.61 18.54
C LEU A 41 -4.99 8.15 18.61
N PRO A 42 -5.43 7.37 19.61
CA PRO A 42 -5.15 5.95 19.66
C PRO A 42 -5.96 5.20 18.58
N PRO A 43 -5.49 4.01 18.14
CA PRO A 43 -6.16 3.24 17.07
C PRO A 43 -7.64 2.96 17.34
N SER A 44 -8.02 2.66 18.59
CA SER A 44 -9.41 2.38 18.97
C SER A 44 -10.36 3.54 18.72
N LEU A 45 -9.88 4.79 18.78
CA LEU A 45 -10.67 5.97 18.46
C LEU A 45 -10.60 6.33 16.97
N LEU A 46 -9.48 5.99 16.31
CA LEU A 46 -9.32 6.17 14.86
C LEU A 46 -10.25 5.25 14.06
N GLU A 47 -10.53 4.03 14.55
CA GLU A 47 -11.48 3.09 13.93
C GLU A 47 -12.87 3.68 13.70
N HIS A 48 -13.30 4.67 14.50
CA HIS A 48 -14.56 5.38 14.26
C HIS A 48 -14.60 6.12 12.91
N PHE A 49 -13.44 6.45 12.33
CA PHE A 49 -13.31 7.09 11.02
C PHE A 49 -13.28 6.10 9.85
N ALA A 50 -13.45 4.79 10.07
CA ALA A 50 -13.45 3.77 9.01
C ALA A 50 -14.58 3.94 7.97
N PHE A 51 -15.57 4.81 8.23
CA PHE A 51 -16.57 5.18 7.21
C PHE A 51 -16.00 6.03 6.07
N LEU A 52 -14.84 6.66 6.26
CA LEU A 52 -14.14 7.38 5.20
C LEU A 52 -13.59 6.38 4.19
N THR A 53 -13.78 6.67 2.90
CA THR A 53 -13.26 5.77 1.87
C THR A 53 -11.73 5.74 1.91
N PRO A 54 -11.08 4.60 1.58
CA PRO A 54 -9.62 4.54 1.54
C PRO A 54 -9.01 5.61 0.63
N LYS A 55 -9.66 5.96 -0.48
CA LYS A 55 -9.29 7.05 -1.39
C LYS A 55 -9.37 8.45 -0.76
N GLN A 56 -10.31 8.70 0.15
CA GLN A 56 -10.34 9.96 0.90
C GLN A 56 -9.21 10.00 1.91
N LEU A 57 -8.93 8.89 2.59
CA LEU A 57 -7.86 8.78 3.58
C LEU A 57 -6.47 9.02 2.99
N THR A 58 -6.23 8.66 1.72
CA THR A 58 -4.95 8.94 1.04
C THR A 58 -4.66 10.41 0.81
N ALA A 59 -5.64 11.30 0.97
CA ALA A 59 -5.40 12.74 1.00
C ALA A 59 -4.61 13.18 2.25
N ILE A 60 -4.56 12.34 3.29
CA ILE A 60 -3.75 12.58 4.50
C ILE A 60 -2.34 12.03 4.25
N PRO A 61 -1.29 12.88 4.23
CA PRO A 61 0.07 12.45 3.92
C PRO A 61 0.58 11.33 4.83
N THR A 62 0.28 11.39 6.13
CA THR A 62 0.67 10.36 7.10
C THR A 62 0.07 8.99 6.76
N ILE A 63 -1.18 8.93 6.28
CA ILE A 63 -1.80 7.66 5.87
C ILE A 63 -1.11 7.12 4.62
N LYS A 64 -0.89 7.96 3.60
CA LYS A 64 -0.20 7.54 2.38
C LYS A 64 1.22 7.04 2.68
N HIS A 65 1.89 7.68 3.62
CA HIS A 65 3.20 7.26 4.10
C HIS A 65 3.18 5.93 4.88
N ARG A 66 2.23 5.73 5.79
CA ARG A 66 2.03 4.43 6.49
C ARG A 66 1.84 3.29 5.50
N ARG A 67 1.02 3.50 4.46
CA ARG A 67 0.86 2.54 3.37
C ARG A 67 2.15 2.30 2.61
N LEU A 68 2.90 3.34 2.29
CA LEU A 68 4.21 3.19 1.64
C LEU A 68 5.16 2.34 2.49
N LEU A 69 5.27 2.62 3.79
CA LEU A 69 6.09 1.84 4.72
C LEU A 69 5.66 0.37 4.77
N TYR A 70 4.35 0.11 4.84
CA TYR A 70 3.82 -1.25 4.77
C TYR A 70 4.20 -1.94 3.45
N ALA A 71 4.01 -1.26 2.33
CA ALA A 71 4.31 -1.81 1.00
C ALA A 71 5.80 -2.11 0.78
N THR A 72 6.69 -1.32 1.39
CA THR A 72 8.15 -1.49 1.33
C THR A 72 8.71 -2.33 2.47
N SER A 73 7.87 -2.87 3.36
CA SER A 73 8.32 -3.69 4.48
C SER A 73 8.99 -4.98 4.00
N ILE A 74 9.87 -5.54 4.83
CA ILE A 74 10.60 -6.77 4.55
C ILE A 74 10.23 -7.81 5.62
N PRO A 75 9.66 -8.98 5.25
CA PRO A 75 9.34 -9.41 3.88
C PRO A 75 8.20 -8.60 3.25
N ARG A 76 8.19 -8.49 1.92
CA ARG A 76 7.16 -7.77 1.17
C ARG A 76 5.78 -8.39 1.44
N PRO A 77 4.74 -7.58 1.69
CA PRO A 77 3.40 -8.10 1.92
C PRO A 77 2.89 -8.95 0.75
N GLY A 78 2.35 -10.13 1.04
CA GLY A 78 1.80 -11.07 0.06
C GLY A 78 0.70 -10.44 -0.80
N ILE A 79 -0.09 -9.53 -0.23
CA ILE A 79 -1.17 -8.82 -0.94
C ILE A 79 -0.67 -8.01 -2.14
N LEU A 80 0.59 -7.57 -2.14
CA LEU A 80 1.20 -6.82 -3.24
C LEU A 80 1.98 -7.71 -4.22
N SER A 81 1.92 -9.03 -4.05
CA SER A 81 2.53 -10.00 -4.96
C SER A 81 1.68 -10.18 -6.22
N VAL A 82 2.34 -10.64 -7.28
CA VAL A 82 1.67 -11.03 -8.53
C VAL A 82 0.59 -12.08 -8.29
N ASN A 83 0.87 -13.11 -7.49
CA ASN A 83 -0.05 -14.24 -7.30
C ASN A 83 -1.36 -13.79 -6.65
N GLU A 84 -1.29 -13.08 -5.53
CA GLU A 84 -2.49 -12.55 -4.87
C GLU A 84 -3.15 -11.44 -5.70
N GLY A 85 -2.34 -10.62 -6.38
CA GLY A 85 -2.83 -9.57 -7.27
C GLY A 85 -3.68 -10.12 -8.41
N ARG A 86 -3.29 -11.21 -9.05
CA ARG A 86 -4.03 -11.83 -10.18
C ARG A 86 -5.40 -12.35 -9.75
N LEU A 87 -5.55 -12.76 -8.48
CA LEU A 87 -6.85 -13.16 -7.92
C LEU A 87 -7.77 -11.97 -7.71
N ARG A 88 -7.22 -10.82 -7.30
CA ARG A 88 -7.98 -9.61 -6.94
C ARG A 88 -8.27 -8.70 -8.14
N TRP A 89 -7.30 -8.57 -9.05
CA TRP A 89 -7.34 -7.71 -10.23
C TRP A 89 -7.07 -8.50 -11.53
N PRO A 90 -7.92 -9.50 -11.85
CA PRO A 90 -7.71 -10.38 -12.99
C PRO A 90 -7.83 -9.69 -14.36
N LEU A 91 -8.73 -8.69 -14.54
CA LEU A 91 -8.83 -8.02 -15.84
C LEU A 91 -7.67 -7.04 -16.04
N LEU A 92 -7.17 -6.40 -14.98
CA LEU A 92 -5.94 -5.63 -15.04
C LEU A 92 -4.75 -6.47 -15.50
N TRP A 93 -4.60 -7.70 -14.98
CA TRP A 93 -3.57 -8.64 -15.43
C TRP A 93 -3.71 -8.95 -16.93
N GLU A 94 -4.91 -9.32 -17.38
CA GLU A 94 -5.21 -9.60 -18.78
C GLU A 94 -4.95 -8.39 -19.69
N ARG A 95 -5.32 -7.18 -19.25
CA ARG A 95 -5.13 -5.94 -20.01
C ARG A 95 -3.66 -5.57 -20.19
N LEU A 96 -2.79 -5.99 -19.27
CA LEU A 96 -1.34 -5.80 -19.40
C LEU A 96 -0.67 -6.86 -20.29
N GLY A 97 -1.44 -7.78 -20.88
CA GLY A 97 -0.94 -8.89 -21.69
C GLY A 97 -0.52 -10.10 -20.86
N GLY A 98 -0.99 -10.17 -19.62
CA GLY A 98 -0.77 -11.32 -18.76
C GLY A 98 -1.54 -12.54 -19.23
N ASP A 99 -0.95 -13.72 -19.13
CA ASP A 99 -1.64 -14.96 -19.50
C ASP A 99 -2.77 -15.27 -18.49
N PRO A 100 -4.05 -15.27 -18.90
CA PRO A 100 -5.18 -15.59 -18.03
C PRO A 100 -5.23 -17.07 -17.62
N PHE A 101 -4.52 -17.93 -18.34
CA PHE A 101 -4.48 -19.37 -18.10
C PHE A 101 -3.18 -19.81 -17.41
N ALA A 102 -2.22 -18.90 -17.23
CA ALA A 102 -0.98 -19.20 -16.52
C ALA A 102 -1.28 -19.53 -15.05
N ALA A 103 -1.38 -20.83 -14.78
CA ALA A 103 -1.21 -21.53 -13.51
C ALA A 103 -1.59 -20.75 -12.24
N ILE A 104 -2.74 -20.07 -12.23
CA ILE A 104 -3.33 -19.59 -10.98
C ILE A 104 -3.58 -20.80 -10.05
N ASN A 105 -3.91 -21.96 -10.65
CA ASN A 105 -4.29 -23.17 -9.92
C ASN A 105 -3.12 -24.15 -9.67
N GLU A 106 -2.11 -24.25 -10.56
CA GLU A 106 -1.07 -25.29 -10.39
C GLU A 106 -0.08 -24.98 -9.26
N ASN A 107 0.06 -23.71 -8.88
CA ASN A 107 0.89 -23.24 -7.76
C ASN A 107 0.13 -22.33 -6.79
N SER A 108 -1.18 -22.55 -6.60
CA SER A 108 -1.89 -21.83 -5.54
C SER A 108 -1.24 -22.16 -4.20
N ASN A 109 -0.58 -21.17 -3.59
CA ASN A 109 0.02 -21.32 -2.28
C ASN A 109 -1.04 -21.72 -1.24
N SER A 110 -2.26 -21.18 -1.34
CA SER A 110 -3.38 -21.54 -0.46
C SER A 110 -3.72 -23.02 -0.56
N ALA A 111 -3.86 -23.53 -1.80
CA ALA A 111 -4.21 -24.92 -2.03
C ALA A 111 -3.08 -25.88 -1.59
N ILE A 112 -1.82 -25.50 -1.81
CA ILE A 112 -0.64 -26.27 -1.35
C ILE A 112 -0.59 -26.26 0.19
N GLU A 113 -0.74 -25.10 0.82
CA GLU A 113 -0.76 -24.97 2.28
C GLU A 113 -1.88 -25.80 2.92
N GLU A 114 -3.06 -25.87 2.29
CA GLU A 114 -4.16 -26.70 2.78
C GLU A 114 -3.86 -28.20 2.64
N GLU A 115 -3.31 -28.65 1.50
CA GLU A 115 -2.87 -30.04 1.32
C GLU A 115 -1.78 -30.42 2.35
N GLU A 116 -0.83 -29.52 2.60
CA GLU A 116 0.25 -29.69 3.56
C GLU A 116 -0.26 -29.72 5.00
N TRP A 117 -1.18 -28.81 5.35
CA TRP A 117 -1.82 -28.79 6.67
C TRP A 117 -2.53 -30.11 6.96
N VAL A 118 -3.24 -30.69 5.97
CA VAL A 118 -3.87 -32.00 6.14
C VAL A 118 -2.82 -33.09 6.31
N SER A 119 -1.79 -33.07 5.48
CA SER A 119 -0.75 -34.10 5.47
C SER A 119 0.09 -34.12 6.74
N GLN A 120 0.33 -32.96 7.35
CA GLN A 120 1.25 -32.79 8.48
C GLN A 120 0.53 -32.53 9.82
N GLY A 121 -0.55 -31.75 9.81
CA GLY A 121 -1.25 -31.29 11.01
C GLY A 121 -2.55 -32.04 11.32
N PHE A 122 -3.24 -32.57 10.31
CA PHE A 122 -4.54 -33.20 10.52
C PHE A 122 -4.42 -34.67 10.92
N MET A 123 -4.78 -34.98 12.17
CA MET A 123 -4.82 -36.33 12.73
C MET A 123 -3.51 -37.13 12.54
N HIS A 124 -2.36 -36.44 12.60
CA HIS A 124 -1.04 -37.06 12.48
C HIS A 124 -0.74 -37.94 13.69
N ASP A 125 -1.24 -39.17 13.64
CA ASP A 125 -0.98 -40.20 14.63
C ASP A 125 0.14 -41.09 14.10
N SER A 126 1.31 -41.01 14.73
CA SER A 126 2.49 -41.82 14.37
C SER A 126 2.27 -43.33 14.60
N GLN A 127 1.20 -43.71 15.30
CA GLN A 127 0.76 -45.10 15.47
C GLN A 127 -0.42 -45.49 14.54
N GLY A 128 -0.91 -44.57 13.72
CA GLY A 128 -2.00 -44.80 12.77
C GLY A 128 -1.63 -45.82 11.68
N GLY A 129 -2.52 -46.79 11.43
CA GLY A 129 -2.34 -47.77 10.36
C GLY A 129 -2.23 -47.12 8.98
N ARG A 130 -1.53 -47.78 8.04
CA ARG A 130 -1.30 -47.31 6.65
C ARG A 130 -2.56 -46.82 5.93
N GLU A 131 -3.71 -47.40 6.21
CA GLU A 131 -4.99 -47.01 5.62
C GLU A 131 -5.47 -45.62 6.06
N LYS A 132 -5.27 -45.25 7.34
CA LYS A 132 -5.63 -43.93 7.87
C LYS A 132 -4.79 -42.84 7.19
N ASN A 133 -3.49 -43.08 7.03
CA ASN A 133 -2.60 -42.12 6.37
C ASN A 133 -2.92 -41.96 4.87
N GLN A 134 -3.38 -43.02 4.20
CA GLN A 134 -3.86 -42.92 2.82
C GLN A 134 -5.17 -42.12 2.71
N GLN A 135 -6.08 -42.24 3.68
CA GLN A 135 -7.31 -41.44 3.72
C GLN A 135 -7.01 -39.96 3.97
N VAL A 136 -6.08 -39.65 4.89
CA VAL A 136 -5.61 -38.27 5.14
C VAL A 136 -4.97 -37.68 3.88
N LYS A 137 -4.14 -38.44 3.17
CA LYS A 137 -3.57 -37.97 1.88
C LYS A 137 -4.65 -37.70 0.82
N LYS A 138 -5.65 -38.59 0.71
CA LYS A 138 -6.79 -38.36 -0.21
C LYS A 138 -7.60 -37.12 0.18
N LEU A 139 -7.75 -36.87 1.48
CA LEU A 139 -8.41 -35.68 1.98
C LEU A 139 -7.62 -34.41 1.63
N GLY A 140 -6.30 -34.42 1.77
CA GLY A 140 -5.43 -33.30 1.38
C GLY A 140 -5.58 -32.96 -0.11
N GLY A 141 -5.50 -33.96 -0.98
CA GLY A 141 -5.70 -33.77 -2.42
C GLY A 141 -7.13 -33.31 -2.77
N PHE A 142 -8.15 -33.74 -2.02
CA PHE A 142 -9.52 -33.27 -2.20
C PHE A 142 -9.69 -31.80 -1.78
N LEU A 143 -9.10 -31.41 -0.65
CA LEU A 143 -9.15 -30.03 -0.16
C LEU A 143 -8.41 -29.08 -1.10
N ARG A 144 -7.25 -29.50 -1.65
CA ARG A 144 -6.56 -28.75 -2.70
C ARG A 144 -7.47 -28.40 -3.88
N VAL A 145 -8.20 -29.40 -4.40
CA VAL A 145 -9.13 -29.20 -5.53
C VAL A 145 -10.29 -28.27 -5.15
N LEU A 146 -10.80 -28.38 -3.91
CA LEU A 146 -11.85 -27.46 -3.44
C LEU A 146 -11.35 -26.02 -3.30
N GLU A 147 -10.11 -25.83 -2.86
CA GLU A 147 -9.52 -24.50 -2.74
C GLU A 147 -9.23 -23.90 -4.12
N GLU A 148 -8.71 -24.69 -5.07
CA GLU A 148 -8.60 -24.29 -6.48
C GLU A 148 -9.97 -23.87 -7.07
N GLU A 149 -11.05 -24.61 -6.75
CA GLU A 149 -12.41 -24.24 -7.16
C GLU A 149 -12.87 -22.93 -6.50
N ARG A 150 -12.58 -22.74 -5.21
CA ARG A 150 -12.90 -21.53 -4.46
C ARG A 150 -12.22 -20.30 -5.04
N GLU A 151 -10.93 -20.40 -5.35
CA GLU A 151 -10.17 -19.34 -6.01
C GLU A 151 -10.77 -19.02 -7.39
N SER A 152 -11.16 -20.05 -8.16
CA SER A 152 -11.79 -19.85 -9.47
C SER A 152 -13.12 -19.07 -9.39
N GLU A 153 -13.93 -19.30 -8.34
CA GLU A 153 -15.14 -18.51 -8.09
C GLU A 153 -14.78 -17.10 -7.60
N GLY A 154 -13.71 -16.99 -6.79
CA GLY A 154 -13.12 -15.71 -6.39
C GLY A 154 -12.77 -14.84 -7.59
N ILE A 155 -12.05 -15.38 -8.57
CA ILE A 155 -11.70 -14.69 -9.83
C ILE A 155 -12.94 -14.28 -10.60
N ARG A 156 -13.93 -15.18 -10.72
CA ARG A 156 -15.21 -14.84 -11.39
C ARG A 156 -15.93 -13.70 -10.69
N SER A 157 -15.91 -13.68 -9.36
CA SER A 157 -16.45 -12.58 -8.55
C SER A 157 -15.66 -11.28 -8.75
N ALA A 158 -14.33 -11.34 -8.69
CA ALA A 158 -13.43 -10.22 -8.90
C ALA A 158 -13.62 -9.60 -10.28
N LYS A 159 -13.66 -10.40 -11.35
CA LYS A 159 -13.99 -9.94 -12.71
C LYS A 159 -15.35 -9.23 -12.79
N ARG A 160 -16.37 -9.73 -12.07
CA ARG A 160 -17.68 -9.06 -12.01
C ARG A 160 -17.60 -7.73 -11.25
N MET A 161 -16.80 -7.67 -10.20
CA MET A 161 -16.61 -6.46 -9.39
C MET A 161 -15.82 -5.40 -10.15
N GLU A 162 -14.71 -5.77 -10.79
CA GLU A 162 -13.86 -4.89 -11.60
C GLU A 162 -14.67 -4.23 -12.73
N ARG A 163 -15.48 -4.99 -13.46
CA ARG A 163 -16.41 -4.40 -14.46
C ARG A 163 -17.42 -3.43 -13.87
N ARG A 164 -17.87 -3.62 -12.62
CA ARG A 164 -18.77 -2.67 -11.96
C ARG A 164 -18.03 -1.40 -11.58
N LEU A 165 -16.78 -1.51 -11.13
CA LEU A 165 -15.94 -0.36 -10.79
C LEU A 165 -15.62 0.47 -12.03
N ASP A 166 -15.32 -0.17 -13.16
CA ASP A 166 -15.11 0.51 -14.45
C ASP A 166 -16.37 1.27 -14.88
N VAL A 167 -17.54 0.63 -14.85
CA VAL A 167 -18.82 1.27 -15.23
C VAL A 167 -19.19 2.43 -14.30
N GLN A 168 -18.92 2.30 -12.99
CA GLN A 168 -19.19 3.37 -12.03
C GLN A 168 -18.20 4.55 -12.12
N GLY A 169 -17.05 4.35 -12.79
CA GLY A 169 -16.08 5.41 -13.09
C GLY A 169 -16.44 6.29 -14.29
N GLU A 170 -17.42 5.90 -15.10
CA GLU A 170 -17.86 6.58 -16.33
C GLU A 170 -19.09 7.49 -16.13
N GLU A 171 -19.54 7.75 -14.90
CA GLU A 171 -20.65 8.70 -14.65
C GLU A 171 -20.15 10.17 -14.60
N PHE A 172 -19.43 10.65 -15.62
CA PHE A 172 -19.18 12.09 -15.87
C PHE A 172 -18.70 12.34 -17.32
N ASP A 173 -19.51 11.98 -18.31
CA ASP A 173 -19.53 12.62 -19.64
C ASP A 173 -20.87 12.30 -20.34
N GLU A 174 -21.98 12.81 -19.79
CA GLU A 174 -23.20 13.01 -20.57
C GLU A 174 -22.98 14.22 -21.50
N ASP A 175 -22.30 14.01 -22.62
CA ASP A 175 -22.43 14.78 -23.87
C ASP A 175 -21.50 14.19 -24.96
N SER A 176 -21.83 13.00 -25.45
CA SER A 176 -21.44 12.60 -26.81
C SER A 176 -22.48 11.66 -27.40
N ASP A 177 -23.51 12.30 -27.96
CA ASP A 177 -24.37 11.72 -28.98
C ASP A 177 -23.51 11.37 -30.21
N ASP A 178 -23.05 10.12 -30.30
CA ASP A 178 -22.73 9.50 -31.59
C ASP A 178 -23.28 8.06 -31.61
N GLU A 179 -24.44 7.94 -32.26
CA GLU A 179 -25.08 6.70 -32.65
C GLU A 179 -24.12 5.83 -33.48
N GLY A 180 -23.60 4.72 -32.92
CA GLY A 180 -22.69 3.93 -33.74
C GLY A 180 -22.20 2.55 -33.34
N GLU A 181 -22.57 1.95 -32.21
CA GLU A 181 -22.18 0.55 -31.94
C GLU A 181 -23.39 -0.35 -31.67
N GLN A 182 -24.14 -0.58 -32.76
CA GLN A 182 -24.93 -1.78 -32.88
C GLN A 182 -24.01 -2.99 -32.68
N GLN A 183 -24.25 -3.71 -31.59
CA GLN A 183 -23.95 -5.13 -31.44
C GLN A 183 -24.29 -5.85 -32.75
N GLN A 184 -23.28 -6.11 -33.58
CA GLN A 184 -23.34 -7.13 -34.61
C GLN A 184 -23.24 -8.49 -33.94
N LEU A 185 -24.31 -8.87 -33.26
CA LEU A 185 -24.68 -10.27 -33.08
C LEU A 185 -25.28 -10.73 -34.41
N ASN A 186 -24.45 -11.22 -35.33
CA ASN A 186 -24.82 -12.27 -36.30
C ASN A 186 -23.62 -12.73 -37.16
N GLY A 187 -23.18 -13.96 -36.91
CA GLY A 187 -22.80 -14.91 -37.98
C GLY A 187 -21.37 -14.88 -38.49
N ASP A 188 -20.45 -15.54 -37.79
CA ASP A 188 -19.86 -16.81 -38.27
C ASP A 188 -18.94 -17.42 -37.21
N GLY A 189 -18.91 -18.74 -37.14
CA GLY A 189 -18.23 -19.48 -36.08
C GLY A 189 -16.72 -19.29 -36.04
N ASN A 190 -16.19 -19.36 -34.81
CA ASN A 190 -14.78 -19.53 -34.44
C ASN A 190 -13.97 -18.24 -34.21
N GLY A 191 -14.08 -17.67 -33.01
CA GLY A 191 -13.21 -16.58 -32.56
C GLY A 191 -13.66 -15.97 -31.24
N VAL A 192 -13.52 -16.70 -30.13
CA VAL A 192 -13.49 -16.05 -28.80
C VAL A 192 -12.35 -15.04 -28.88
N GLY A 193 -12.62 -13.75 -28.67
CA GLY A 193 -11.60 -12.70 -28.69
C GLY A 193 -10.41 -13.13 -27.83
N ARG A 194 -9.32 -13.53 -28.49
CA ARG A 194 -8.17 -14.13 -27.82
C ARG A 194 -7.45 -13.00 -27.12
N VAL A 195 -7.38 -13.04 -25.80
CA VAL A 195 -6.51 -12.14 -25.02
C VAL A 195 -5.11 -12.25 -25.62
N GLU A 196 -4.56 -11.13 -26.09
CA GLU A 196 -3.20 -11.08 -26.61
C GLU A 196 -2.25 -11.23 -25.43
N VAL A 197 -1.73 -12.45 -25.25
CA VAL A 197 -0.73 -12.76 -24.24
C VAL A 197 0.62 -12.25 -24.73
N ASN A 198 1.29 -11.43 -23.93
CA ASN A 198 2.61 -10.91 -24.22
C ASN A 198 3.65 -12.04 -24.12
N GLU A 199 4.67 -12.02 -24.99
CA GLU A 199 5.74 -13.03 -24.97
C GLU A 199 6.66 -12.86 -23.76
N ASP A 200 6.86 -11.62 -23.28
CA ASP A 200 7.65 -11.33 -22.07
C ASP A 200 6.77 -11.21 -20.82
N GLN A 201 6.42 -12.35 -20.22
CA GLN A 201 5.64 -12.39 -18.99
C GLN A 201 6.38 -11.75 -17.79
N GLY A 202 7.72 -11.74 -17.79
CA GLY A 202 8.50 -11.12 -16.71
C GLY A 202 8.34 -9.59 -16.68
N GLU A 203 8.28 -8.97 -17.85
CA GLU A 203 7.96 -7.54 -17.94
C GLU A 203 6.51 -7.25 -17.50
N VAL A 204 5.55 -8.09 -17.90
CA VAL A 204 4.15 -7.95 -17.48
C VAL A 204 4.01 -8.04 -15.97
N GLU A 205 4.68 -9.00 -15.32
CA GLU A 205 4.70 -9.14 -13.87
C GLU A 205 5.20 -7.88 -13.17
N ARG A 206 6.33 -7.32 -13.65
CA ARG A 206 6.88 -6.08 -13.08
C ARG A 206 5.94 -4.89 -13.25
N LEU A 207 5.30 -4.75 -14.41
CA LEU A 207 4.31 -3.69 -14.66
C LEU A 207 3.06 -3.87 -13.80
N PHE A 208 2.61 -5.11 -13.63
CA PHE A 208 1.47 -5.45 -12.82
C PHE A 208 1.71 -5.13 -11.35
N GLU A 209 2.85 -5.56 -10.78
CA GLU A 209 3.22 -5.22 -9.41
C GLU A 209 3.31 -3.71 -9.18
N LYS A 210 3.86 -2.98 -10.14
CA LYS A 210 3.89 -1.51 -10.09
C LYS A 210 2.46 -0.93 -10.05
N ARG A 211 1.55 -1.47 -10.85
CA ARG A 211 0.14 -1.04 -10.85
C ARG A 211 -0.59 -1.42 -9.56
N LEU A 212 -0.35 -2.60 -9.01
CA LEU A 212 -0.88 -2.99 -7.69
C LEU A 212 -0.41 -2.01 -6.61
N LEU A 213 0.87 -1.63 -6.63
CA LEU A 213 1.40 -0.64 -5.69
C LEU A 213 0.70 0.72 -5.83
N GLU A 214 0.50 1.21 -7.05
CA GLU A 214 -0.20 2.47 -7.32
C GLU A 214 -1.65 2.42 -6.79
N ILE A 215 -2.42 1.39 -7.15
CA ILE A 215 -3.80 1.16 -6.69
C ILE A 215 -3.86 1.09 -5.15
N PHE A 216 -2.90 0.38 -4.55
CA PHE A 216 -2.78 0.25 -3.11
C PHE A 216 -2.53 1.60 -2.42
N LEU A 217 -1.54 2.36 -2.90
CA LEU A 217 -1.14 3.65 -2.33
C LEU A 217 -2.20 4.74 -2.50
N ASP A 218 -3.04 4.65 -3.53
CA ASP A 218 -4.11 5.63 -3.79
C ASP A 218 -5.45 5.25 -3.14
N GLY A 219 -5.53 4.07 -2.50
CA GLY A 219 -6.74 3.63 -1.81
C GLY A 219 -7.85 3.22 -2.77
N MET A 220 -7.47 2.72 -3.93
CA MET A 220 -8.38 2.18 -4.94
C MET A 220 -8.46 0.66 -4.89
N ASP A 221 -7.72 0.03 -3.98
CA ASP A 221 -7.74 -1.41 -3.80
C ASP A 221 -8.98 -1.86 -2.99
N THR A 222 -9.35 -3.14 -3.10
CA THR A 222 -10.53 -3.73 -2.44
C THR A 222 -10.21 -4.34 -1.06
N ILE A 223 -9.02 -4.08 -0.52
CA ILE A 223 -8.58 -4.62 0.78
C ILE A 223 -9.07 -3.77 1.94
N ASP A 224 -9.00 -4.33 3.14
CA ASP A 224 -9.16 -3.57 4.36
C ASP A 224 -7.86 -2.84 4.71
N TYR A 225 -7.89 -1.51 4.66
CA TYR A 225 -6.77 -0.65 5.00
C TYR A 225 -6.74 -0.27 6.47
N THR A 226 -7.77 -0.56 7.28
CA THR A 226 -7.92 -0.08 8.66
C THR A 226 -6.69 -0.41 9.52
N ALA A 227 -6.19 -1.64 9.38
CA ALA A 227 -5.01 -2.12 10.10
C ALA A 227 -3.71 -1.38 9.71
N ILE A 228 -3.66 -0.77 8.52
CA ILE A 228 -2.49 -0.07 7.98
C ILE A 228 -2.61 1.44 8.23
N ASP A 229 -3.79 2.01 8.03
CA ASP A 229 -4.03 3.45 8.09
C ASP A 229 -4.03 3.96 9.53
N PHE A 230 -4.60 3.19 10.46
CA PHE A 230 -4.84 3.63 11.85
C PHE A 230 -3.85 3.08 12.87
N HIS A 231 -2.99 2.14 12.49
CA HIS A 231 -1.91 1.68 13.36
C HIS A 231 -0.57 2.29 12.94
N GLU A 232 0.22 2.64 13.95
CA GLU A 232 1.61 3.04 13.73
C GLU A 232 2.42 1.84 13.18
N PRO A 233 3.24 2.04 12.15
CA PRO A 233 4.11 0.97 11.65
C PRO A 233 5.10 0.52 12.73
N PRO A 234 5.47 -0.78 12.75
CA PRO A 234 6.45 -1.30 13.70
C PRO A 234 7.81 -0.63 13.46
N GLY A 235 8.33 0.06 14.47
CA GLY A 235 9.56 0.87 14.37
C GLY A 235 9.32 2.38 14.21
N GLY A 236 8.06 2.82 14.14
CA GLY A 236 7.71 4.22 13.95
C GLY A 236 7.96 4.70 12.53
N ASP A 237 7.67 5.97 12.27
CA ASP A 237 7.97 6.62 11.00
C ASP A 237 9.44 7.11 11.02
N PRO A 238 10.34 6.56 10.17
CA PRO A 238 11.74 6.96 10.13
C PRO A 238 11.95 8.44 9.80
N ILE A 239 11.05 9.03 9.01
CA ILE A 239 11.10 10.46 8.66
C ILE A 239 10.71 11.27 9.89
N ALA A 240 9.63 10.88 10.59
CA ALA A 240 9.21 11.57 11.80
C ALA A 240 10.26 11.48 12.92
N VAL A 241 10.98 10.35 13.04
CA VAL A 241 12.11 10.20 13.98
C VAL A 241 13.23 11.17 13.62
N ARG A 242 13.64 11.23 12.35
CA ARG A 242 14.69 12.14 11.90
C ARG A 242 14.28 13.61 12.06
N ASP A 243 13.06 13.97 11.70
CA ASP A 243 12.57 15.35 11.82
C ASP A 243 12.44 15.77 13.29
N ALA A 244 12.12 14.84 14.19
CA ALA A 244 12.13 15.10 15.64
C ALA A 244 13.55 15.27 16.20
N GLU A 245 14.51 14.48 15.70
CA GLU A 245 15.95 14.64 16.01
C GLU A 245 16.48 15.99 15.50
N ASP A 246 16.18 16.36 14.25
CA ASP A 246 16.60 17.64 13.66
C ASP A 246 16.04 18.82 14.46
N LYS A 247 14.76 18.77 14.85
CA LYS A 247 14.14 19.79 15.69
C LYS A 247 14.76 19.89 17.08
N TYR A 248 15.19 18.78 17.66
CA TYR A 248 15.87 18.77 18.95
C TYR A 248 17.16 19.61 18.93
N PHE A 249 17.89 19.63 17.80
CA PHE A 249 19.09 20.44 17.64
C PHE A 249 18.81 21.92 17.37
N ASP A 250 17.67 22.25 16.76
CA ASP A 250 17.27 23.64 16.51
C ASP A 250 16.80 24.37 17.79
N ASP A 251 16.25 23.62 18.76
CA ASP A 251 15.74 24.17 20.03
C ASP A 251 16.84 24.32 21.11
N GLU A 252 18.06 23.79 20.92
CA GLU A 252 19.20 24.02 21.82
C GLU A 252 19.89 25.37 21.52
N GLU A 253 19.84 26.31 22.48
CA GLU A 253 20.65 27.53 22.39
C GLU A 253 22.13 27.14 22.24
N PRO A 254 22.89 27.76 21.31
CA PRO A 254 24.28 27.41 21.07
C PRO A 254 25.07 27.51 22.37
N SER A 255 25.66 26.39 22.78
CA SER A 255 26.34 26.30 24.07
C SER A 255 27.40 27.41 24.19
N ARG A 256 27.21 28.30 25.16
CA ARG A 256 28.18 29.36 25.45
C ARG A 256 29.36 28.76 26.18
N THR A 257 30.51 28.77 25.52
CA THR A 257 31.78 28.50 26.21
C THR A 257 31.98 29.54 27.34
N PRO A 258 32.67 29.19 28.44
CA PRO A 258 32.91 30.10 29.56
C PRO A 258 33.60 31.44 29.20
N ASN A 259 34.18 31.53 27.99
CA ASN A 259 34.80 32.73 27.45
C ASN A 259 33.89 33.57 26.53
N GLY A 260 32.59 33.27 26.46
CA GLY A 260 31.61 34.11 25.74
C GLY A 260 31.78 34.12 24.22
N HIS A 261 32.39 33.09 23.64
CA HIS A 261 32.39 32.92 22.19
C HIS A 261 31.20 32.06 21.79
N ASP A 262 30.21 32.68 21.16
CA ASP A 262 29.09 31.98 20.52
C ASP A 262 29.64 31.25 19.28
N GLN A 263 29.82 29.93 19.35
CA GLN A 263 30.08 29.13 18.16
C GLN A 263 28.83 29.15 17.28
N GLY A 264 28.85 29.95 16.22
CA GLY A 264 27.74 30.09 15.27
C GLY A 264 27.41 31.53 14.88
N SER A 265 27.88 32.53 15.64
CA SER A 265 27.75 33.94 15.27
C SER A 265 28.76 34.32 14.19
N THR A 266 28.53 33.86 12.96
CA THR A 266 29.09 34.56 11.80
C THR A 266 28.24 35.81 11.57
N VAL A 267 28.66 36.88 12.22
CA VAL A 267 28.26 38.24 11.90
C VAL A 267 28.43 38.44 10.39
N GLY A 268 27.33 38.52 9.68
CA GLY A 268 27.32 39.03 8.32
C GLY A 268 27.68 40.51 8.36
N ASP A 269 28.91 40.85 7.97
CA ASP A 269 29.21 42.07 7.22
C ASP A 269 30.68 42.03 6.74
N SER A 270 30.92 41.52 5.53
CA SER A 270 32.08 41.82 4.64
C SER A 270 32.30 40.70 3.62
N VAL A 271 31.39 40.55 2.65
CA VAL A 271 31.72 39.88 1.38
C VAL A 271 31.19 40.72 0.22
N SER A 272 31.62 41.98 0.15
CA SER A 272 31.43 42.85 -1.02
C SER A 272 32.75 43.16 -1.74
N SER A 273 33.78 42.33 -1.57
CA SER A 273 35.11 42.60 -2.15
C SER A 273 35.90 41.34 -2.48
N ARG A 274 35.25 40.29 -3.01
CA ARG A 274 35.98 39.13 -3.54
C ARG A 274 35.32 38.50 -4.78
N LEU A 275 34.77 39.35 -5.65
CA LEU A 275 34.21 38.95 -6.94
C LEU A 275 34.95 39.56 -8.14
N GLU A 276 36.15 40.11 -7.95
CA GLU A 276 36.95 40.75 -9.01
C GLU A 276 38.37 40.18 -9.18
N GLU A 277 38.71 39.04 -8.59
CA GLU A 277 40.09 38.53 -8.68
C GLU A 277 40.19 37.01 -8.78
N ILE A 278 39.47 36.40 -9.75
CA ILE A 278 39.84 35.10 -10.35
C ILE A 278 39.50 35.13 -11.86
N GLU A 279 40.06 36.11 -12.57
CA GLU A 279 40.57 35.85 -13.91
C GLU A 279 42.07 35.56 -13.75
N ALA A 280 42.52 34.45 -14.35
CA ALA A 280 43.88 33.92 -14.42
C ALA A 280 44.29 32.90 -13.34
N GLY A 281 44.50 31.67 -13.81
CA GLY A 281 45.66 30.89 -13.37
C GLY A 281 45.39 29.65 -12.51
N ASP A 282 45.39 28.52 -13.22
CA ASP A 282 46.16 27.31 -12.89
C ASP A 282 45.58 26.24 -11.94
N ASN A 283 45.46 25.05 -12.54
CA ASN A 283 45.46 23.70 -11.99
C ASN A 283 45.82 23.55 -10.52
N LYS A 284 44.90 22.97 -9.74
CA LYS A 284 45.27 22.08 -8.63
C LYS A 284 44.16 21.05 -8.38
N GLU A 285 44.50 19.81 -8.74
CA GLU A 285 43.84 18.59 -8.28
C GLU A 285 43.81 18.56 -6.74
N THR A 286 42.62 18.42 -6.16
CA THR A 286 42.48 17.99 -4.77
C THR A 286 42.13 16.50 -4.77
N GLN A 287 43.15 15.68 -4.60
CA GLN A 287 43.06 14.24 -4.33
C GLN A 287 42.26 14.01 -3.04
N ASN A 288 41.16 13.26 -3.13
CA ASN A 288 40.51 12.67 -1.97
C ASN A 288 41.31 11.43 -1.55
N GLY A 289 41.81 11.45 -0.32
CA GLY A 289 42.70 10.45 0.26
C GLY A 289 42.10 9.05 0.28
N GLN A 290 42.86 8.11 -0.27
CA GLN A 290 42.67 6.67 -0.07
C GLN A 290 43.34 6.30 1.26
N GLY A 291 42.58 5.80 2.22
CA GLY A 291 43.10 5.15 3.41
C GLY A 291 43.42 3.69 3.09
N GLU A 292 44.68 3.30 3.23
CA GLU A 292 45.12 1.90 3.18
C GLU A 292 44.75 1.20 4.49
N TYR A 293 44.16 0.00 4.38
CA TYR A 293 43.98 -0.93 5.51
C TYR A 293 45.07 -2.00 5.44
N ASP A 294 45.92 -2.04 6.46
CA ASP A 294 46.84 -3.16 6.68
C ASP A 294 46.06 -4.41 7.12
N TYR A 295 46.34 -5.55 6.47
CA TYR A 295 45.91 -6.90 6.85
C TYR A 295 47.04 -7.66 7.54
#